data_AF-A0A536X8K8-F1
#
_entry.id   AF-A0A536X8K8-F1
#
_cell.length_a   1.000
_cell.length_b   1.000
_cell.length_c   1.000
_cell.angle_alpha   90.00
_cell.angle_beta   90.00
_cell.angle_gamma   90.00
#
_symmetry.space_group_name_H-M   'P 1'
#
loop_
_entity.id
_entity.type
_entity.pdbx_description
1 polymer ?
#
loop_
_entity_poly.entity_id
_entity_poly.type
_entity_poly.pdbx_seq_one_letter_code
_entity_poly.pdbx_strand_id
1 'polypeptide(L)' 'MDAWIDSLLALLALPKFGLSTVFVIAFVSATLLPLGSEPAVFGLVKLSPDLFWPAVLVATAGNTLGGAVTWWMGYGAERA' A
#
# COMPACT_ATOMS: atom_id res chain seq x y z
N MET A 1 -12.33 -1.80 -16.83
CA MET A 1 -11.81 -1.15 -15.62
C MET A 1 -10.30 -1.09 -15.81
N ASP A 2 -9.85 -0.02 -16.44
CA ASP A 2 -8.48 0.48 -16.58
C ASP A 2 -7.34 -0.52 -16.79
N ALA A 3 -7.08 -0.89 -18.05
CA ALA A 3 -6.01 -1.80 -18.48
C ALA A 3 -4.59 -1.38 -18.01
N TRP A 4 -4.39 -0.10 -17.69
CA TRP A 4 -3.14 0.40 -17.12
C TRP A 4 -2.94 -0.08 -15.67
N ILE A 5 -4.00 -0.25 -14.89
CA ILE A 5 -3.95 -0.81 -13.54
C ILE A 5 -3.60 -2.29 -13.60
N ASP A 6 -4.24 -3.08 -14.47
CA ASP A 6 -3.89 -4.50 -14.65
C ASP A 6 -2.42 -4.66 -15.09
N SER A 7 -1.91 -3.76 -15.93
CA SER A 7 -0.51 -3.75 -16.35
C SER A 7 0.44 -3.41 -15.21
N LEU A 8 0.07 -2.46 -14.34
CA LEU A 8 0.85 -2.04 -13.19
C LEU A 8 0.86 -3.12 -12.09
N LEU A 9 -0.28 -3.78 -11.87
CA LEU A 9 -0.39 -4.94 -10.98
C LEU A 9 0.42 -6.13 -11.51
N ALA A 10 0.43 -6.38 -12.82
CA ALA A 10 1.24 -7.41 -13.45
C ALA A 10 2.74 -7.09 -13.39
N LEU A 11 3.13 -5.84 -13.61
CA LEU A 11 4.51 -5.36 -13.50
C LEU A 11 5.04 -5.49 -12.06
N LEU A 12 4.18 -5.21 -11.08
CA LEU A 12 4.48 -5.37 -9.65
C LEU A 12 4.23 -6.81 -9.13
N ALA A 13 3.86 -7.74 -10.02
CA ALA A 13 3.48 -9.13 -9.70
C ALA A 13 2.53 -9.25 -8.48
N LEU A 14 1.67 -8.25 -8.28
CA LEU A 14 0.76 -8.19 -7.15
C LEU A 14 -0.38 -9.20 -7.38
N PRO A 15 -0.64 -10.11 -6.42
CA PRO A 15 -1.87 -10.90 -6.41
C PRO A 15 -3.06 -9.94 -6.49
N LYS A 16 -4.04 -10.19 -7.35
CA LYS A 16 -5.19 -9.29 -7.51
C LYS A 16 -5.88 -8.99 -6.16
N PHE A 17 -5.82 -9.92 -5.20
CA PHE A 17 -6.32 -9.75 -3.84
C PHE A 17 -5.42 -10.51 -2.83
N GLY A 18 -4.51 -9.81 -2.12
CA GLY A 18 -3.61 -10.43 -1.15
C GLY A 18 -2.87 -9.43 -0.26
N LEU A 19 -2.12 -9.92 0.72
CA LEU A 19 -1.39 -9.10 1.70
C LEU A 19 -0.35 -8.17 1.06
N SER A 20 0.33 -8.60 0.00
CA SER A 20 1.27 -7.77 -0.74
C SER A 20 0.60 -6.57 -1.41
N THR A 21 -0.66 -6.70 -1.83
CA THR A 21 -1.45 -5.60 -2.41
C THR A 21 -1.79 -4.58 -1.34
N VAL A 22 -2.16 -5.04 -0.14
CA VAL A 22 -2.34 -4.17 1.03
C VAL A 22 -1.04 -3.44 1.37
N PHE A 23 0.10 -4.13 1.37
CA PHE A 23 1.41 -3.52 1.63
C PHE A 23 1.73 -2.41 0.64
N VAL A 24 1.67 -2.70 -0.67
CA VAL A 24 2.03 -1.72 -1.70
C VAL A 24 1.11 -0.52 -1.68
N ILE A 25 -0.20 -0.73 -1.54
CA ILE A 25 -1.15 0.38 -1.47
C ILE A 25 -0.90 1.23 -0.22
N ALA A 26 -0.69 0.61 0.95
CA ALA A 26 -0.41 1.34 2.19
C ALA A 26 0.93 2.11 2.13
N PHE A 27 1.98 1.53 1.55
CA PHE A 27 3.27 2.17 1.38
C PHE A 27 3.22 3.36 0.40
N VAL A 28 2.58 3.17 -0.75
CA VAL A 28 2.45 4.23 -1.76
C VAL A 28 1.53 5.36 -1.27
N SER A 29 0.45 5.00 -0.57
CA SER A 29 -0.47 5.93 0.09
C SER A 29 0.25 6.87 1.08
N ALA A 30 1.17 6.32 1.87
CA ALA A 30 1.89 7.05 2.91
C ALA A 30 3.10 7.86 2.42
N THR A 31 3.52 7.70 1.15
CA THR A 31 4.69 8.42 0.60
C THR A 31 4.33 9.77 0.00
N LEU A 32 3.69 9.77 -1.18
CA LEU A 32 3.43 10.99 -1.96
C LEU A 32 2.10 10.98 -2.71
N LEU A 33 1.56 9.79 -3.01
CA LEU A 33 0.31 9.66 -3.74
C LEU A 33 -0.82 9.49 -2.73
N PRO A 34 -1.76 10.45 -2.59
CA PRO A 34 -2.87 10.34 -1.66
C PRO A 34 -3.87 9.31 -2.18
N LEU A 35 -3.53 8.03 -2.03
CA LEU A 35 -4.40 6.89 -2.27
C LEU A 35 -5.02 6.50 -0.94
N GLY A 36 -6.34 6.31 -0.87
CA GLY A 36 -6.94 5.69 0.31
C GLY A 36 -6.52 4.23 0.40
N SER A 37 -5.92 3.80 1.51
CA SER A 37 -5.58 2.40 1.75
C SER A 37 -6.74 1.58 2.33
N GLU A 38 -7.79 2.26 2.83
CA GLU A 38 -8.96 1.61 3.43
C GLU A 38 -9.73 0.67 2.47
N PRO A 39 -9.96 1.02 1.18
CA PRO A 39 -10.66 0.13 0.24
C PRO A 39 -9.90 -1.19 0.01
N ALA A 40 -8.57 -1.18 0.06
CA ALA A 40 -7.74 -2.36 -0.14
C ALA A 40 -7.83 -3.32 1.05
N VAL A 41 -7.73 -2.79 2.27
CA VAL A 41 -7.91 -3.59 3.51
C VAL A 41 -9.34 -4.12 3.60
N PHE A 42 -10.34 -3.27 3.33
CA PHE A 42 -11.75 -3.67 3.35
C PHE A 42 -12.04 -4.76 2.31
N GLY A 43 -11.54 -4.61 1.09
CA GLY A 43 -11.68 -5.62 0.03
C GLY A 43 -11.08 -6.97 0.41
N LEU A 44 -9.87 -6.98 0.96
CA LEU A 44 -9.20 -8.22 1.39
C LEU A 44 -9.96 -8.91 2.53
N VAL A 45 -10.37 -8.17 3.56
CA VAL A 45 -11.09 -8.73 4.72
C VAL A 45 -12.48 -9.22 4.33
N LYS A 46 -13.13 -8.58 3.35
CA LYS A 46 -14.43 -9.03 2.85
C LYS A 46 -14.34 -10.34 2.08
N LEU A 47 -13.23 -10.57 1.36
CA LEU A 47 -12.96 -11.79 0.60
C LEU A 47 -12.40 -12.91 1.49
N SER A 48 -11.60 -12.57 2.50
CA SER A 48 -10.92 -13.50 3.40
C SER A 48 -10.91 -12.92 4.83
N PRO A 49 -11.98 -13.15 5.62
CA PRO A 49 -12.12 -12.58 6.95
C PRO A 49 -11.02 -13.01 7.94
N ASP A 50 -10.46 -14.20 7.73
CA ASP A 50 -9.33 -14.76 8.47
C ASP A 50 -8.05 -13.92 8.33
N LEU A 51 -7.92 -13.15 7.25
CA LEU A 51 -6.77 -12.29 6.99
C LEU A 51 -6.87 -10.91 7.65
N PHE A 52 -7.88 -10.64 8.51
CA PHE A 52 -8.03 -9.35 9.18
C PHE A 52 -6.76 -8.89 9.90
N TRP A 53 -6.24 -9.69 10.83
CA TRP A 53 -5.05 -9.33 11.60
C TRP A 53 -3.79 -9.24 10.74
N PRO A 54 -3.50 -10.21 9.84
CA PRO A 54 -2.43 -10.07 8.87
C PRO A 54 -2.53 -8.80 8.02
N ALA A 55 -3.73 -8.45 7.54
CA ALA A 55 -3.93 -7.25 6.72
C ALA A 55 -3.64 -5.97 7.51
N VAL A 56 -4.08 -5.90 8.77
CA VAL A 56 -3.78 -4.77 9.66
C VAL A 56 -2.26 -4.65 9.86
N LEU A 57 -1.59 -5.73 10.24
CA LEU A 57 -0.14 -5.71 10.50
C LEU A 57 0.67 -5.30 9.26
N VAL A 58 0.31 -5.86 8.10
CA VAL A 58 0.98 -5.56 6.83
C VAL A 58 0.72 -4.12 6.38
N ALA A 59 -0.52 -3.63 6.52
CA ALA A 59 -0.86 -2.24 6.26
C ALA A 59 -0.08 -1.28 7.17
N THR A 60 0.02 -1.58 8.46
CA THR A 60 0.82 -0.80 9.42
C THR A 60 2.28 -0.76 9.01
N ALA A 61 2.89 -1.91 8.70
CA ALA A 61 4.28 -1.97 8.27
C ALA A 61 4.53 -1.15 6.99
N GLY A 62 3.66 -1.29 5.98
CA GLY A 62 3.74 -0.52 4.74
C GLY A 62 3.63 1.00 4.99
N ASN A 63 2.68 1.41 5.82
CA ASN A 63 2.46 2.82 6.15
C ASN A 63 3.63 3.42 6.95
N THR A 64 4.17 2.69 7.94
CA THR A 64 5.34 3.14 8.70
C THR A 64 6.57 3.32 7.80
N LEU A 65 6.83 2.38 6.90
CA LEU A 65 7.92 2.50 5.94
C LEU A 65 7.70 3.66 4.96
N GLY A 66 6.46 3.86 4.50
CA GLY A 66 6.11 4.99 3.65
C GLY A 66 6.34 6.33 4.35
N GLY A 67 5.90 6.46 5.61
CA GLY A 67 6.15 7.66 6.43
C GLY A 67 7.64 7.92 6.67
N ALA A 68 8.45 6.87 6.87
CA ALA A 68 9.91 7.00 6.99
C ALA A 68 10.55 7.53 5.68
N VAL A 69 10.09 7.06 4.53
CA VAL A 69 10.52 7.57 3.22
C VAL A 69 10.10 9.03 3.04
N THR A 70 8.86 9.39 3.38
CA THR A 70 8.38 10.78 3.35
C THR A 70 9.22 11.70 4.22
N TRP A 71 9.51 11.27 5.44
CA TRP A 71 10.37 12.03 6.35
C TRP A 71 11.77 12.22 5.77
N TRP A 72 12.37 11.18 5.20
CA TRP A 72 13.69 11.29 4.59
C TRP A 72 13.68 12.22 3.37
N MET A 73 12.64 12.18 2.53
CA MET A 73 12.50 13.14 1.42
C MET A 73 12.42 14.58 1.94
N GLY A 74 11.66 14.83 3.01
CA GLY A 74 11.58 16.15 3.65
C GLY A 74 12.94 16.62 4.20
N TYR A 75 13.66 15.73 4.88
CA TYR A 75 15.01 16.01 5.38
C TYR A 75 16.01 16.30 4.25
N GLY A 76 15.92 15.59 3.13
CA GLY A 76 16.74 15.87 1.94
C GLY A 76 16.43 17.23 1.33
N ALA A 77 15.15 17.61 1.27
CA ALA A 77 14.71 18.91 0.74
C ALA A 77 15.13 20.10 1.63
N GLU A 78 15.17 19.92 2.96
CA GLU A 78 15.68 20.95 3.88
C GLU A 78 17.18 21.23 3.70
N ARG A 79 17.96 20.21 3.34
CA ARG A 79 19.43 20.29 3.27
C ARG A 79 19.98 20.70 1.90
N ALA A 80 19.13 20.79 0.87
CA ALA A 80 19.49 21.16 -0.49
C ALA A 80 19.42 22.69 -0.68
#